data_AF-A0A9E5SGU2-F1
#
_entry.id   AF-A0A9E5SGU2-F1
#
_cell.length_a   1.000
_cell.length_b   1.000
_cell.length_c   1.000
_cell.angle_alpha   90.00
_cell.angle_beta   90.00
_cell.angle_gamma   90.00
#
_symmetry.space_group_name_H-M   'P 1'
#
loop_
_entity.id
_entity.type
_entity.pdbx_description
1 polymer ?
#
loop_
_entity_poly.entity_id
_entity_poly.type
_entity_poly.pdbx_seq_one_letter_code
_entity_poly.pdbx_strand_id
1 'polypeptide(L)'
;MELFSNLPEPPGVVVYSYSDTGTSIISLEGMNKGEAEDYLKIIKSAGFTTNSYETEDDTGFYYGASLDDNIMINFSWFSDGTAVLSHFDTSEMDYTIE
;
A
#
# COMPACT_ATOMS: atom_id res chain seq x y z
N MET A 1 -6.39 -8.26 14.04
CA MET A 1 -5.28 -7.45 13.53
C MET A 1 -5.81 -6.79 12.29
N GLU A 2 -6.31 -5.56 12.42
CA GLU A 2 -6.82 -4.78 11.29
C GLU A 2 -5.60 -4.25 10.54
N LEU A 3 -5.14 -5.01 9.56
CA LEU A 3 -4.16 -4.56 8.58
C LEU A 3 -4.79 -3.32 7.89
N PHE A 4 -4.15 -2.16 7.98
CA PHE A 4 -4.61 -0.91 7.37
C PHE A 4 -5.92 -0.35 7.95
N SER A 5 -5.96 0.00 9.24
CA SER A 5 -7.14 0.51 9.97
C SER A 5 -7.90 1.69 9.33
N ASN A 6 -7.36 2.34 8.30
CA ASN A 6 -7.98 3.43 7.55
C ASN A 6 -8.28 3.12 6.07
N LEU A 7 -8.07 1.88 5.61
CA LEU A 7 -8.32 1.47 4.23
C LEU A 7 -9.25 0.25 4.18
N PRO A 8 -10.19 0.19 3.22
CA PRO A 8 -10.97 -1.02 3.00
C PRO A 8 -10.08 -2.14 2.46
N GLU A 9 -10.56 -3.39 2.51
CA GLU A 9 -9.86 -4.51 1.88
C GLU A 9 -9.67 -4.24 0.37
N PRO A 10 -8.46 -4.44 -0.18
CA PRO A 10 -8.24 -4.29 -1.61
C PRO A 10 -8.92 -5.38 -2.41
N PRO A 11 -9.30 -5.10 -3.67
CA PRO A 11 -9.77 -6.13 -4.59
C PRO A 11 -8.67 -7.17 -4.89
N GLY A 12 -9.07 -8.32 -5.43
CA GLY A 12 -8.18 -9.44 -5.74
C GLY A 12 -8.11 -10.50 -4.63
N VAL A 13 -7.20 -11.45 -4.81
CA VAL A 13 -6.99 -12.58 -3.90
C VAL A 13 -5.66 -12.39 -3.17
N VAL A 14 -5.71 -12.33 -1.83
CA VAL A 14 -4.48 -12.28 -1.02
C VAL A 14 -3.72 -13.61 -1.16
N VAL A 15 -2.54 -13.57 -1.76
CA VAL A 15 -1.66 -14.73 -1.93
C VAL A 15 -0.51 -14.75 -0.93
N TYR A 16 -0.18 -13.59 -0.37
CA TYR A 16 0.80 -13.43 0.70
C TYR A 16 0.39 -12.31 1.64
N SER A 17 0.62 -12.49 2.93
CA SER A 17 0.47 -11.44 3.92
C SER A 17 1.55 -11.54 4.99
N TYR A 18 2.04 -10.38 5.41
CA TYR A 18 2.98 -10.19 6.50
C TYR A 18 2.49 -9.04 7.36
N SER A 19 2.58 -9.21 8.67
CA SER A 19 2.30 -8.16 9.64
C SER A 19 3.24 -8.31 10.81
N ASP A 20 3.86 -7.20 11.17
CA ASP A 20 4.68 -7.05 12.37
C ASP A 20 4.50 -5.63 12.91
N THR A 21 5.08 -5.33 14.07
CA THR A 21 4.97 -4.01 14.70
C THR A 21 5.39 -2.91 13.72
N GLY A 22 4.46 -2.01 13.41
CA GLY A 22 4.69 -0.90 12.48
C GLY A 22 4.88 -1.29 11.01
N THR A 23 4.67 -2.55 10.60
CA THR A 23 4.81 -2.97 9.20
C THR A 23 3.72 -3.95 8.78
N SER A 24 3.15 -3.73 7.60
CA SER A 24 2.11 -4.56 7.02
C SER A 24 2.31 -4.66 5.52
N ILE A 25 2.38 -5.86 4.98
CA ILE A 25 2.58 -6.10 3.55
C ILE A 25 1.59 -7.17 3.10
N ILE A 26 0.88 -6.91 2.01
CA ILE A 26 0.06 -7.90 1.33
C ILE A 26 0.41 -7.95 -0.15
N SER A 27 0.41 -9.17 -0.70
CA SER A 27 0.47 -9.41 -2.14
C SER A 27 -0.85 -10.00 -2.59
N LEU A 28 -1.34 -9.50 -3.71
CA LEU A 28 -2.64 -9.80 -4.29
C LEU A 28 -2.42 -10.33 -5.71
N GLU A 29 -3.28 -11.25 -6.13
CA GLU A 29 -3.40 -11.69 -7.54
C GLU A 29 -4.81 -11.44 -8.06
N GLY A 30 -4.93 -11.29 -9.39
CA GLY A 30 -6.21 -11.18 -10.09
C GLY A 30 -6.86 -9.80 -10.04
N MET A 31 -6.13 -8.76 -9.62
CA MET A 31 -6.61 -7.37 -9.66
C MET A 31 -6.47 -6.83 -11.08
N ASN A 32 -7.55 -6.32 -11.68
CA ASN A 32 -7.47 -5.65 -12.98
C ASN A 32 -7.05 -4.18 -12.86
N LYS A 33 -6.65 -3.54 -13.97
CA LYS A 33 -6.17 -2.15 -13.97
C LYS A 33 -7.19 -1.16 -13.37
N GLY A 34 -8.47 -1.30 -13.71
CA GLY A 34 -9.51 -0.40 -13.21
C GLY A 34 -9.72 -0.54 -11.70
N GLU A 35 -9.70 -1.77 -11.18
CA GLU A 35 -9.74 -2.04 -9.74
C GLU A 35 -8.54 -1.44 -9.02
N ALA A 36 -7.35 -1.54 -9.60
CA ALA A 36 -6.14 -0.94 -9.06
C ALA A 36 -6.20 0.59 -9.05
N GLU A 37 -6.64 1.22 -10.14
CA GLU A 37 -6.83 2.67 -10.25
C GLU A 37 -7.89 3.18 -9.26
N ASP A 38 -8.98 2.44 -9.07
CA ASP A 38 -10.02 2.78 -8.09
C ASP A 38 -9.50 2.64 -6.66
N TYR A 39 -8.73 1.59 -6.36
CA TYR A 39 -8.12 1.44 -5.05
C TYR A 39 -7.07 2.53 -4.77
N LEU A 40 -6.32 2.98 -5.78
CA LEU A 40 -5.43 4.13 -5.66
C LEU A 40 -6.18 5.42 -5.31
N LYS A 41 -7.39 5.65 -5.86
CA LYS A 41 -8.23 6.79 -5.47
C LYS A 41 -8.67 6.70 -4.00
N ILE A 42 -8.94 5.49 -3.50
CA ILE A 42 -9.28 5.25 -2.09
C ILE A 42 -8.09 5.61 -1.19
N ILE A 43 -6.88 5.14 -1.53
CA ILE A 43 -5.64 5.48 -0.80
C ILE A 43 -5.46 7.00 -0.71
N LYS A 44 -5.57 7.70 -1.85
CA LYS A 44 -5.46 9.17 -1.90
C LYS A 44 -6.56 9.86 -1.08
N SER A 45 -7.79 9.34 -1.13
CA SER A 45 -8.93 9.89 -0.36
C SER A 45 -8.79 9.66 1.15
N ALA A 46 -8.04 8.64 1.57
CA ALA A 46 -7.71 8.38 2.97
C ALA A 46 -6.61 9.31 3.51
N GLY A 47 -6.03 10.19 2.68
CA GLY A 47 -5.10 11.23 3.10
C GLY A 47 -3.63 10.95 2.78
N PHE A 48 -3.30 9.75 2.28
CA PHE A 48 -1.95 9.41 1.81
C PHE A 48 -1.63 10.20 0.55
N THR A 49 -1.15 11.43 0.72
CA THR A 49 -0.91 12.39 -0.37
C THR A 49 0.37 13.21 -0.17
N THR A 50 0.90 13.23 1.05
CA THR A 50 2.14 13.92 1.42
C THR A 50 3.35 13.17 0.88
N ASN A 51 4.40 13.90 0.46
CA ASN A 51 5.64 13.32 -0.11
C ASN A 51 5.37 12.26 -1.20
N SER A 52 4.30 12.45 -1.97
CA SER A 52 3.84 11.45 -2.91
C SER A 52 4.76 11.33 -4.13
N TYR A 53 4.89 10.10 -4.62
CA TYR A 53 5.51 9.78 -5.89
C TYR A 53 4.63 8.79 -6.65
N GLU A 54 4.59 8.93 -7.97
CA GLU A 54 3.79 8.09 -8.85
C GLU A 54 4.54 7.87 -10.15
N THR A 55 4.62 6.61 -10.58
CA THR A 55 5.22 6.22 -11.87
C THR A 55 4.36 5.18 -12.53
N GLU A 56 4.13 5.31 -13.83
CA GLU A 56 3.38 4.36 -14.64
C GLU A 56 4.17 4.08 -15.93
N ASP A 57 4.24 2.80 -16.29
CA ASP A 57 4.76 2.32 -17.58
C ASP A 57 3.95 1.12 -18.08
N ASP A 58 4.41 0.48 -19.16
CA ASP A 58 3.72 -0.68 -19.76
C ASP A 58 3.67 -1.91 -18.83
N THR A 59 4.48 -1.95 -17.78
CA THR A 59 4.54 -3.05 -16.80
C THR A 59 3.59 -2.86 -15.63
N GLY A 60 3.11 -1.63 -15.39
CA GLY A 60 2.24 -1.34 -14.26
C GLY A 60 2.37 0.08 -13.74
N PHE A 61 1.88 0.32 -12.53
CA PHE A 61 2.08 1.58 -11.83
C PHE A 61 2.50 1.36 -10.38
N TYR A 62 3.20 2.37 -9.86
CA TYR A 62 3.70 2.44 -8.51
C TYR A 62 3.28 3.77 -7.93
N TYR A 63 2.76 3.73 -6.72
CA TYR A 63 2.40 4.89 -5.93
C TYR A 63 2.97 4.74 -4.53
N GLY A 64 3.59 5.77 -4.00
CA GLY A 64 3.89 5.84 -2.59
C GLY A 64 3.63 7.23 -2.04
N ALA A 65 3.17 7.29 -0.81
CA ALA A 65 2.84 8.54 -0.14
C ALA A 65 2.78 8.34 1.37
N SER A 66 2.81 9.47 2.08
CA SER A 66 2.66 9.55 3.52
C SER A 66 1.29 10.11 3.89
N LEU A 67 0.72 9.60 4.98
CA LEU A 67 -0.40 10.23 5.67
C LEU A 67 0.12 11.39 6.54
N ASP A 68 1.20 11.13 7.28
CA ASP A 68 1.92 12.08 8.12
C ASP A 68 3.42 11.70 8.19
N ASP A 69 4.17 12.29 9.12
CA ASP A 69 5.62 12.05 9.26
C ASP A 69 5.98 10.60 9.66
N ASN A 70 5.04 9.82 10.18
CA ASN A 70 5.28 8.46 10.68
C ASN A 70 4.64 7.37 9.82
N ILE A 71 3.55 7.69 9.12
CA ILE A 71 2.73 6.69 8.43
C ILE A 71 2.90 6.81 6.91
N MET A 72 3.39 5.75 6.28
CA MET A 72 3.65 5.65 4.83
C MET A 72 2.95 4.45 4.20
N ILE A 73 2.53 4.61 2.94
CA ILE A 73 2.02 3.53 2.10
C ILE A 73 2.78 3.45 0.78
N ASN A 74 2.96 2.22 0.30
CA ASN A 74 3.37 1.92 -1.07
C ASN A 74 2.34 0.97 -1.68
N PHE A 75 1.86 1.31 -2.86
CA PHE A 75 0.97 0.49 -3.65
C PHE A 75 1.56 0.29 -5.04
N SER A 76 1.60 -0.94 -5.50
CA SER A 76 2.11 -1.30 -6.82
C SER A 76 1.13 -2.26 -7.46
N TRP A 77 0.82 -2.02 -8.74
CA TRP A 77 0.03 -2.94 -9.56
C TRP A 77 0.79 -3.23 -10.84
N PHE A 78 0.77 -4.49 -11.25
CA PHE A 78 1.47 -5.00 -12.42
C PHE A 78 0.47 -5.46 -13.47
N SER A 79 0.85 -5.37 -14.75
CA SER A 79 -0.02 -5.71 -15.88
C SER A 79 -0.40 -7.19 -15.97
N ASP A 80 0.26 -8.06 -15.19
CA ASP A 80 -0.12 -9.47 -15.00
C ASP A 80 -1.25 -9.68 -13.98
N GLY A 81 -1.71 -8.62 -13.32
CA GLY A 81 -2.77 -8.65 -12.31
C GLY A 81 -2.26 -8.84 -10.88
N THR A 82 -0.95 -8.86 -10.67
CA THR A 82 -0.33 -8.83 -9.35
C THR A 82 -0.44 -7.42 -8.76
N ALA A 83 -0.68 -7.32 -7.45
CA ALA A 83 -0.54 -6.07 -6.73
C ALA A 83 0.16 -6.27 -5.38
N VAL A 84 0.84 -5.25 -4.90
CA VAL A 84 1.50 -5.22 -3.59
C VAL A 84 1.09 -3.96 -2.86
N LEU A 85 0.60 -4.12 -1.64
CA LEU A 85 0.31 -3.01 -0.73
C LEU A 85 1.16 -3.16 0.52
N SER A 86 1.97 -2.14 0.80
CA SER A 86 2.83 -2.08 1.98
C SER A 86 2.48 -0.83 2.79
N HIS A 87 2.37 -0.98 4.10
CA HIS A 87 2.15 0.10 5.05
C HIS A 87 3.21 0.04 6.14
N PHE A 88 3.72 1.21 6.49
CA PHE A 88 4.74 1.41 7.50
C PHE A 88 4.26 2.47 8.48
N ASP A 89 4.34 2.18 9.76
CA ASP A 89 4.10 3.12 10.85
C ASP A 89 5.34 3.14 11.73
N THR A 90 6.17 4.15 11.53
CA THR A 90 7.44 4.29 12.25
C THR A 90 7.25 4.72 13.70
N SER A 91 6.06 5.17 14.11
CA SER A 91 5.77 5.52 15.51
C SER A 91 5.67 4.28 16.40
N GLU A 92 5.33 3.13 15.79
CA GLU A 92 5.28 1.83 16.43
C GLU A 92 6.63 1.08 16.34
N MET A 93 7.57 1.57 15.52
CA MET A 93 8.89 0.96 15.36
C MET A 93 9.82 1.43 16.49
N ASP A 94 10.09 0.55 17.45
CA ASP A 94 11.11 0.78 18.49
C ASP A 94 12.50 0.86 17.84
N TYR A 95 12.97 2.07 17.54
CA TYR A 95 14.37 2.30 17.21
C TYR A 95 15.19 2.34 18.51
N THR A 96 15.61 1.18 19.02
CA THR A 96 16.78 1.16 19.91
C THR A 96 18.02 1.49 19.09
N ILE A 97 18.47 2.75 19.17
CA ILE A 97 19.82 3.12 18.78
C ILE A 97 20.75 2.50 19.84
N GLU A 98 21.45 1.42 19.48
CA GLU A 98 22.62 0.94 20.24
C GLU A 98 23.85 1.84 20.02
#